data_AF-A0A429HW77-F1
#
_entry.id   AF-A0A429HW77-F1
#
_cell.length_a   1.000
_cell.length_b   1.000
_cell.length_c   1.000
_cell.angle_alpha   90.00
_cell.angle_beta   90.00
_cell.angle_gamma   90.00
#
_symmetry.space_group_name_H-M   'P 1'
#
loop_
_entity.id
_entity.type
_entity.pdbx_description
1 polymer ?
#
loop_
_entity_poly.entity_id
_entity_poly.type
_entity_poly.pdbx_seq_one_letter_code
_entity_poly.pdbx_strand_id
1 'polypeptide(L)'
;MSAEATNPATPGPMTPGAQRRRSRPRIDLRRLGRAALLGPAARGRLPDAIGHVVEAHRAHHPDADLDPLRRAYVLAESSHRGQMRKSGEPYITHPLAVTLILAELGAETTTLTASLLHDTVEDTEVTLDQVR
;
A
#
# COMPACT_ATOMS: atom_id res chain seq x y z
N MET A 1 24.62 16.22 51.23
CA MET A 1 25.96 16.71 50.84
C MET A 1 26.12 16.34 49.37
N SER A 2 26.08 17.22 48.37
CA SER A 2 26.10 18.67 48.29
C SER A 2 25.33 19.10 47.03
N ALA A 3 24.78 20.31 47.07
CA ALA A 3 24.19 21.02 45.94
C ALA A 3 25.29 21.71 45.11
N GLU A 4 25.00 21.98 43.83
CA GLU A 4 25.34 23.22 43.07
C GLU A 4 24.91 23.01 41.60
N ALA A 5 23.90 23.72 41.09
CA ALA A 5 23.87 25.10 40.58
C ALA A 5 24.05 25.13 39.04
N THR A 6 22.99 25.48 38.29
CA THR A 6 22.78 26.82 37.64
C THR A 6 23.56 26.95 36.33
N ASN A 7 23.09 27.40 35.16
CA ASN A 7 21.81 27.92 34.67
C ASN A 7 21.90 27.98 33.10
N PRO A 8 20.87 28.46 32.37
CA PRO A 8 20.55 28.02 31.01
C PRO A 8 21.25 28.81 29.89
N ALA A 9 21.45 28.16 28.74
CA ALA A 9 21.89 28.80 27.51
C ALA A 9 20.68 29.30 26.67
N THR A 10 20.73 30.59 26.39
CA THR A 10 19.81 31.44 25.61
C THR A 10 19.58 30.95 24.17
N PRO A 11 18.35 30.99 23.62
CA PRO A 11 18.13 30.82 22.18
C PRO A 11 18.46 32.12 21.42
N GLY A 12 19.35 32.01 20.43
CA GLY A 12 19.71 33.09 19.51
C GLY A 12 18.58 33.44 18.51
N PRO A 13 18.68 34.61 17.84
CA PRO A 13 17.58 35.21 17.10
C PRO A 13 17.22 34.47 15.80
N MET A 14 15.91 34.34 15.60
CA MET A 14 15.26 33.85 14.39
C MET A 14 15.46 34.82 13.21
N THR A 15 15.93 34.31 12.08
CA THR A 15 15.85 34.99 10.78
C THR A 15 14.67 34.41 9.98
N PRO A 16 13.70 35.23 9.51
CA PRO A 16 12.61 34.74 8.68
C PRO A 16 13.06 34.65 7.22
N GLY A 17 13.38 33.44 6.76
CA GLY A 17 13.55 33.13 5.33
C GLY A 17 12.19 33.18 4.62
N ALA A 18 12.04 34.13 3.70
CA ALA A 18 10.82 34.40 2.95
C ALA A 18 10.33 33.18 2.13
N GLN A 19 9.19 32.60 2.52
CA GLN A 19 8.46 31.65 1.69
C GLN A 19 7.76 32.39 0.53
N ARG A 20 8.26 32.20 -0.70
CA ARG A 20 7.55 32.59 -1.93
C ARG A 20 6.23 31.82 -2.01
N ARG A 21 5.12 32.48 -1.66
CA ARG A 21 3.76 31.98 -1.89
C ARG A 21 3.53 31.85 -3.39
N ARG A 22 3.65 30.64 -3.94
CA ARG A 22 3.10 30.33 -5.27
C ARG A 22 1.58 30.31 -5.15
N SER A 23 0.94 31.32 -5.75
CA SER A 23 -0.51 31.39 -5.88
C SER A 23 -1.04 30.13 -6.57
N ARG A 24 -1.83 29.33 -5.85
CA ARG A 24 -2.58 28.23 -6.45
C ARG A 24 -3.70 28.83 -7.33
N PRO A 25 -3.89 28.39 -8.58
CA PRO A 25 -5.02 28.84 -9.38
C PRO A 25 -6.31 28.39 -8.69
N ARG A 26 -7.24 29.32 -8.48
CA ARG A 26 -8.59 29.02 -7.99
C ARG A 26 -9.30 28.21 -9.07
N ILE A 27 -9.56 26.94 -8.79
CA ILE A 27 -10.34 26.07 -9.67
C ILE A 27 -11.77 26.64 -9.73
N ASP A 28 -12.20 27.05 -10.91
CA ASP A 28 -13.56 27.54 -11.15
C ASP A 28 -14.53 26.35 -11.18
N LEU A 29 -15.25 26.17 -10.07
CA LEU A 29 -16.13 25.02 -9.83
C LEU A 29 -17.32 24.96 -10.79
N ARG A 30 -17.57 26.02 -11.58
CA ARG A 30 -18.70 26.11 -12.52
C ARG A 30 -18.46 25.44 -13.87
N ARG A 31 -17.25 24.90 -14.10
CA ARG A 31 -16.89 24.16 -15.33
C ARG A 31 -16.70 22.66 -15.13
N LEU A 32 -16.95 22.12 -13.94
CA LEU A 32 -17.01 20.68 -13.69
C LEU A 32 -18.37 20.16 -14.17
N GLY A 33 -18.46 19.88 -15.47
CA GLY A 33 -19.57 19.11 -16.03
C GLY A 33 -19.67 17.73 -15.37
N ARG A 34 -20.89 17.18 -15.35
CA ARG A 34 -21.28 15.89 -14.73
C ARG A 34 -20.34 14.70 -15.07
N ALA A 35 -19.55 14.81 -16.13
CA ALA A 35 -18.52 13.84 -16.53
C ALA A 35 -17.39 13.66 -15.51
N ALA A 36 -17.05 14.68 -14.71
CA ALA A 36 -15.97 14.57 -13.72
C ALA A 36 -16.34 13.72 -12.49
N LEU A 37 -17.65 13.55 -12.22
CA LEU A 37 -18.15 12.67 -11.16
C LEU A 37 -18.19 11.20 -11.59
N LEU A 38 -18.02 10.93 -12.89
CA LEU A 38 -18.09 9.59 -13.50
C LEU A 38 -16.76 9.19 -14.16
N GLY A 39 -15.68 9.92 -13.87
CA GLY A 39 -14.33 9.49 -14.27
C GLY A 39 -14.04 8.11 -13.68
N PRO A 40 -13.32 7.22 -14.39
CA PRO A 40 -13.10 5.86 -13.92
C PRO A 40 -12.34 5.92 -12.60
N ALA A 41 -13.02 5.62 -11.51
CA ALA A 41 -12.44 5.52 -10.18
C ALA A 41 -11.28 4.52 -10.24
N ALA A 42 -10.04 5.00 -10.11
CA ALA A 42 -8.81 4.26 -9.78
C ALA A 42 -8.58 2.88 -10.44
N ARG A 43 -9.27 2.55 -11.55
CA ARG A 43 -9.11 1.31 -12.31
C ARG A 43 -7.78 1.39 -13.05
N GLY A 44 -6.71 0.94 -12.42
CA GLY A 44 -5.43 0.73 -13.12
C GLY A 44 -4.17 1.10 -12.34
N ARG A 45 -4.26 1.67 -11.13
CA ARG A 45 -3.07 1.84 -10.30
C ARG A 45 -2.92 0.62 -9.39
N LEU A 46 -1.84 -0.14 -9.61
CA LEU A 46 -1.44 -1.22 -8.70
C LEU A 46 -0.93 -0.61 -7.39
N PRO A 47 -1.26 -1.21 -6.22
CA PRO A 47 -0.68 -0.81 -4.95
C PRO A 47 0.84 -0.93 -4.96
N ASP A 48 1.54 0.06 -4.42
CA ASP A 48 3.01 0.09 -4.40
C ASP A 48 3.59 -1.14 -3.67
N ALA A 49 2.86 -1.67 -2.68
CA ALA A 49 3.24 -2.84 -1.89
C ALA A 49 3.41 -4.14 -2.70
N ILE A 50 2.74 -4.26 -3.86
CA ILE A 50 2.90 -5.43 -4.75
C ILE A 50 3.81 -5.14 -5.95
N GLY A 51 4.49 -3.98 -5.97
CA GLY A 51 5.33 -3.57 -7.10
C GLY A 51 6.40 -4.61 -7.46
N HIS A 52 7.12 -5.12 -6.46
CA HIS A 52 8.16 -6.14 -6.67
C HIS A 52 7.59 -7.48 -7.15
N VAL A 53 6.43 -7.89 -6.64
CA VAL A 53 5.74 -9.10 -7.11
C VAL A 53 5.36 -8.95 -8.59
N VAL A 54 4.83 -7.79 -8.97
CA VAL A 54 4.41 -7.50 -10.34
C VAL A 54 5.60 -7.48 -11.30
N GLU A 55 6.71 -6.88 -10.87
CA GLU A 55 7.95 -6.85 -11.65
C GLU A 55 8.48 -8.27 -11.90
N ALA A 56 8.61 -9.07 -10.84
CA ALA A 56 9.03 -10.46 -10.94
C ALA A 56 8.09 -11.30 -11.81
N HIS A 57 6.77 -11.12 -11.65
CA HIS A 57 5.77 -11.84 -12.44
C HIS A 57 5.88 -11.51 -13.93
N ARG A 58 6.00 -10.22 -14.28
CA ARG A 58 6.10 -9.77 -15.67
C ARG A 58 7.40 -10.18 -16.36
N ALA A 59 8.44 -10.52 -15.61
CA ALA A 59 9.66 -11.08 -16.19
C ALA A 59 9.40 -12.44 -16.87
N HIS A 60 8.44 -13.21 -16.37
CA HIS A 60 8.01 -14.50 -16.92
C HIS A 60 6.75 -14.38 -17.78
N HIS A 61 5.83 -13.48 -17.41
CA HIS A 61 4.50 -13.32 -18.01
C HIS A 61 4.21 -11.86 -18.39
N PRO A 62 4.82 -11.32 -19.48
CA PRO A 62 4.74 -9.89 -19.81
C PRO A 62 3.33 -9.36 -20.04
N ASP A 63 2.45 -10.20 -20.59
CA ASP A 63 1.08 -9.85 -20.98
C ASP A 63 0.03 -10.27 -19.93
N ALA A 64 0.45 -10.70 -18.74
CA ALA A 64 -0.45 -11.14 -17.69
C ALA A 64 -1.44 -10.04 -17.27
N ASP A 65 -2.73 -10.39 -17.16
CA ASP A 65 -3.71 -9.55 -16.48
C ASP A 65 -3.42 -9.55 -14.97
N LEU A 66 -3.20 -8.36 -14.43
CA LEU A 66 -2.83 -8.14 -13.02
C LEU A 66 -4.02 -7.74 -12.15
N ASP A 67 -5.22 -7.56 -12.72
CA ASP A 67 -6.38 -7.17 -11.91
C ASP A 67 -6.77 -8.23 -10.87
N PRO A 68 -6.73 -9.55 -11.15
CA PRO A 68 -6.96 -10.57 -10.12
C PRO A 68 -5.97 -10.44 -8.94
N LEU A 69 -4.69 -10.27 -9.25
CA LEU A 69 -3.62 -10.11 -8.25
C LEU A 69 -3.84 -8.87 -7.40
N ARG A 70 -4.22 -7.74 -8.03
CA ARG A 70 -4.56 -6.49 -7.36
C ARG A 70 -5.72 -6.67 -6.38
N ARG A 71 -6.80 -7.31 -6.82
CA ARG A 71 -8.00 -7.54 -5.99
C ARG A 71 -7.69 -8.45 -4.81
N ALA A 72 -6.93 -9.53 -5.05
CA ALA A 72 -6.49 -10.44 -4.00
C ALA A 72 -5.66 -9.72 -2.93
N TYR A 73 -4.70 -8.88 -3.33
CA TYR A 73 -3.91 -8.10 -2.38
C TYR A 73 -4.78 -7.18 -1.52
N VAL A 74 -5.71 -6.44 -2.14
CA VAL A 74 -6.59 -5.52 -1.40
C VAL A 74 -7.44 -6.29 -0.38
N LEU A 75 -7.98 -7.44 -0.77
CA LEU A 75 -8.75 -8.30 0.14
C LEU A 75 -7.87 -8.76 1.30
N ALA A 76 -6.74 -9.41 1.01
CA ALA A 76 -5.83 -9.93 2.03
C ALA A 76 -5.34 -8.84 3.00
N GLU A 77 -4.91 -7.68 2.48
CA GLU A 77 -4.45 -6.58 3.33
C GLU A 77 -5.56 -6.04 4.23
N SER A 78 -6.78 -5.94 3.71
CA SER A 78 -7.93 -5.48 4.50
C SER A 78 -8.35 -6.49 5.56
N SER A 79 -8.36 -7.78 5.23
CA SER A 79 -8.77 -8.86 6.14
C SER A 79 -7.77 -9.07 7.28
N HIS A 80 -6.47 -8.93 6.99
CA HIS A 80 -5.41 -9.07 7.97
C HIS A 80 -5.04 -7.74 8.67
N ARG A 81 -5.82 -6.67 8.49
CA ARG A 81 -5.53 -5.36 9.09
C ARG A 81 -5.54 -5.46 10.62
N GLY A 82 -4.43 -5.02 11.24
CA GLY A 82 -4.27 -5.05 12.69
C GLY A 82 -3.76 -6.39 13.24
N GLN A 83 -3.70 -7.43 12.41
CA GLN A 83 -3.05 -8.69 12.76
C GLN A 83 -1.53 -8.56 12.65
N MET A 84 -0.82 -9.15 13.60
CA MET A 84 0.65 -9.12 13.68
C MET A 84 1.20 -10.54 13.64
N ARG A 85 2.35 -10.72 13.00
CA ARG A 85 3.15 -11.94 13.08
C ARG A 85 3.85 -12.02 14.44
N LYS A 86 4.32 -13.21 14.80
CA LYS A 86 5.18 -13.41 15.99
C LYS A 86 6.47 -12.57 15.96
N SER A 87 6.92 -12.17 14.77
CA SER A 87 8.05 -11.25 14.58
C SER A 87 7.74 -9.80 14.96
N GLY A 88 6.47 -9.44 15.12
CA GLY A 88 6.01 -8.06 15.35
C GLY A 88 5.68 -7.28 14.08
N GLU A 89 5.84 -7.88 12.90
CA GLU A 89 5.49 -7.26 11.62
C GLU A 89 3.99 -7.43 11.29
N PRO A 90 3.39 -6.54 10.48
CA PRO A 90 2.04 -6.74 9.98
C PRO A 90 1.88 -8.08 9.26
N TYR A 91 0.77 -8.79 9.48
CA TYR A 91 0.58 -10.14 8.94
C TYR A 91 0.68 -10.23 7.42
N ILE A 92 0.23 -9.20 6.69
CA ILE A 92 0.28 -9.10 5.23
C ILE A 92 1.69 -9.31 4.64
N THR A 93 2.76 -9.13 5.43
CA THR A 93 4.13 -9.38 4.97
C THR A 93 4.38 -10.85 4.62
N HIS A 94 3.69 -11.79 5.27
CA HIS A 94 3.83 -13.23 4.99
C HIS A 94 3.25 -13.62 3.62
N PRO A 95 1.96 -13.35 3.30
CA PRO A 95 1.43 -13.63 1.97
C PRO A 95 2.21 -12.93 0.85
N LEU A 96 2.69 -11.70 1.08
CA LEU A 96 3.53 -10.99 0.11
C LEU A 96 4.87 -11.70 -0.16
N ALA A 97 5.55 -12.16 0.89
CA ALA A 97 6.83 -12.86 0.75
C ALA A 97 6.67 -14.20 -0.01
N VAL A 98 5.63 -14.98 0.34
CA VAL A 98 5.32 -16.24 -0.37
C VAL A 98 5.01 -15.97 -1.85
N THR A 99 4.19 -14.94 -2.12
CA THR A 99 3.81 -14.59 -3.49
C THR A 99 5.00 -14.10 -4.32
N LEU A 100 5.93 -13.34 -3.73
CA LEU A 100 7.15 -12.91 -4.41
C LEU A 100 8.01 -14.11 -4.83
N ILE A 101 8.23 -15.07 -3.93
CA ILE A 101 8.99 -16.30 -4.26
C ILE A 101 8.34 -17.05 -5.42
N LEU A 102 7.01 -17.18 -5.42
CA LEU A 102 6.30 -17.86 -6.51
C LEU A 102 6.41 -17.10 -7.83
N ALA A 103 6.37 -15.78 -7.80
CA ALA A 103 6.53 -14.94 -9.00
C ALA A 103 7.95 -15.08 -9.59
N GLU A 104 8.97 -15.13 -8.72
CA GLU A 104 10.37 -15.39 -9.11
C GLU A 104 10.56 -16.79 -9.70
N LEU A 105 9.76 -17.77 -9.28
CA LEU A 105 9.74 -19.13 -9.86
C LEU A 105 8.89 -19.23 -11.15
N GLY A 106 8.29 -18.13 -11.60
CA GLY A 106 7.47 -18.09 -12.82
C GLY A 106 6.05 -18.64 -12.67
N ALA A 107 5.51 -18.67 -11.45
CA ALA A 107 4.14 -19.11 -11.22
C ALA A 107 3.11 -18.23 -11.94
N GLU A 108 2.04 -18.85 -12.42
CA GLU A 108 0.94 -18.18 -13.12
C GLU A 108 0.16 -17.22 -12.23
N THR A 109 -0.54 -16.24 -12.82
CA THR A 109 -1.35 -15.23 -12.08
C THR A 109 -2.32 -15.89 -11.11
N THR A 110 -2.95 -17.01 -11.49
CA THR A 110 -3.89 -17.76 -10.62
C THR A 110 -3.20 -18.26 -9.36
N THR A 111 -1.98 -18.78 -9.47
CA THR A 111 -1.18 -19.26 -8.34
C THR A 111 -0.78 -18.11 -7.43
N LEU A 112 -0.37 -16.97 -7.99
CA LEU A 112 -0.04 -15.77 -7.20
C LEU A 112 -1.27 -15.17 -6.50
N THR A 113 -2.43 -15.24 -7.15
CA THR A 113 -3.70 -14.82 -6.57
C THR A 113 -4.07 -15.72 -5.39
N ALA A 114 -3.93 -17.04 -5.56
CA ALA A 114 -4.17 -18.00 -4.49
C ALA A 114 -3.19 -17.82 -3.32
N SER A 115 -1.91 -17.57 -3.59
CA SER A 115 -0.92 -17.36 -2.52
C SER A 115 -1.17 -16.10 -1.70
N LEU A 116 -1.72 -15.03 -2.29
CA LEU A 116 -2.12 -13.86 -1.52
C LEU A 116 -3.29 -14.15 -0.57
N LEU A 117 -4.15 -15.11 -0.91
CA LEU A 117 -5.40 -15.41 -0.21
C LEU A 117 -5.34 -16.66 0.68
N HIS A 118 -4.24 -17.42 0.65
CA HIS A 118 -4.18 -18.76 1.25
C HIS A 118 -4.55 -18.76 2.74
N ASP A 119 -4.02 -17.80 3.49
CA ASP A 119 -4.30 -17.62 4.92
C ASP A 119 -5.53 -16.73 5.19
N THR A 120 -6.05 -16.05 4.16
CA THR A 120 -7.19 -15.14 4.35
C THR A 120 -8.46 -15.91 4.71
N VAL A 121 -8.68 -17.08 4.12
CA VAL A 121 -9.85 -17.92 4.44
C VAL A 121 -9.67 -18.66 5.78
N GLU A 122 -8.44 -19.00 6.14
CA GLU A 122 -8.14 -19.76 7.36
C GLU A 122 -8.11 -18.88 8.62
N ASP A 123 -7.52 -17.68 8.52
CA ASP A 123 -7.21 -16.84 9.68
C ASP A 123 -8.15 -15.63 9.84
N THR A 124 -9.13 -15.44 8.96
CA THR A 124 -10.04 -14.29 8.99
C THR A 124 -11.50 -14.70 8.82
N GLU A 125 -12.43 -13.74 8.89
CA GLU A 125 -13.87 -13.99 8.70
C GLU A 125 -14.27 -14.20 7.23
N VAL A 126 -13.33 -14.08 6.28
CA VAL A 126 -13.59 -14.30 4.86
C VAL A 126 -13.92 -15.77 4.60
N THR A 127 -15.03 -16.02 3.90
CA THR A 127 -15.47 -17.39 3.56
C THR A 127 -15.01 -17.80 2.16
N LEU A 128 -14.93 -19.12 1.91
CA LEU A 128 -14.61 -19.66 0.59
C LEU A 128 -15.54 -19.14 -0.53
N ASP A 129 -16.80 -18.88 -0.22
CA ASP A 129 -17.77 -18.38 -1.19
C ASP A 129 -17.49 -16.93 -1.62
N GLN A 130 -16.80 -16.14 -0.77
CA GLN A 130 -16.41 -14.76 -1.10
C GLN A 130 -15.18 -14.67 -2.00
N VAL A 131 -14.46 -15.78 -2.20
CA VAL A 131 -13.22 -15.85 -2.98
C VAL A 131 -13.28 -16.80 -4.18
N ARG A 132 -14.46 -17.36 -4.46
CA ARG A 132 -14.80 -18.10 -5.68
C ARG A 132 -14.99 -17.16 -6.88
#